data_AF-A0A956SQQ3-F1
#
_entry.id   AF-A0A956SQQ3-F1
#
_cell.length_a   1.000
_cell.length_b   1.000
_cell.length_c   1.000
_cell.angle_alpha   90.00
_cell.angle_beta   90.00
_cell.angle_gamma   90.00
#
_symmetry.space_group_name_H-M   'P 1'
#
loop_
_entity.id
_entity.type
_entity.pdbx_description
1 polymer ?
#
loop_
_entity_poly.entity_id
_entity_poly.type
_entity_poly.pdbx_seq_one_letter_code
_entity_poly.pdbx_strand_id
1 'polypeptide(L)'
;MADNTSTAEPAVSTRSNLGWKLLSVTRIALGFYFLWAFLDKTFGLGYATPAESAWIRGGSPTTGFLGGSIEGGSPFAGLWEFLLGLNPLVDILFMAGLLGIGVALLLGIG
;
A
#
# COMPACT_ATOMS: atom_id res chain seq x y z
N MET A 1 -63.04 19.87 -9.23
CA MET A 1 -61.62 20.15 -8.97
C MET A 1 -61.02 18.83 -8.53
N ALA A 2 -60.18 18.19 -9.34
CA ALA A 2 -59.63 16.88 -9.01
C ALA A 2 -58.32 17.08 -8.23
N ASP A 3 -58.27 16.55 -7.00
CA ASP A 3 -57.13 16.68 -6.09
C ASP A 3 -56.03 15.70 -6.51
N ASN A 4 -55.06 16.23 -7.25
CA ASN A 4 -53.83 15.58 -7.68
C ASN A 4 -52.86 15.45 -6.48
N THR A 5 -53.19 14.55 -5.57
CA THR A 5 -52.27 14.07 -4.53
C THR A 5 -51.20 13.19 -5.18
N SER A 6 -50.10 13.83 -5.56
CA SER A 6 -48.87 13.16 -6.00
C SER A 6 -48.20 12.51 -4.79
N THR A 7 -48.50 11.24 -4.54
CA THR A 7 -47.77 10.41 -3.59
C THR A 7 -46.45 10.02 -4.24
N ALA A 8 -45.41 10.84 -4.06
CA ALA A 8 -44.06 10.44 -4.43
C ALA A 8 -43.61 9.30 -3.49
N GLU A 9 -43.59 8.06 -4.00
CA GLU A 9 -42.94 6.95 -3.29
C GLU A 9 -41.45 7.27 -3.10
N PRO A 10 -40.88 7.01 -1.91
CA PRO A 10 -39.44 7.12 -1.73
C PRO A 10 -38.79 6.05 -2.61
N ALA A 11 -38.18 6.46 -3.72
CA ALA A 11 -37.33 5.60 -4.53
C ALA A 11 -36.18 5.12 -3.64
N VAL A 12 -36.32 3.92 -3.06
CA VAL A 12 -35.25 3.24 -2.36
C VAL A 12 -34.16 3.03 -3.39
N SER A 13 -33.13 3.89 -3.36
CA SER A 13 -31.93 3.67 -4.13
C SER A 13 -31.36 2.35 -3.64
N THR A 14 -31.56 1.28 -4.40
CA THR A 14 -30.84 0.02 -4.20
C THR A 14 -29.37 0.34 -4.44
N ARG A 15 -28.71 0.82 -3.38
CA ARG A 15 -27.27 1.04 -3.33
C ARG A 15 -26.64 -0.25 -3.85
N SER A 16 -25.86 -0.17 -4.93
CA SER A 16 -25.40 -1.36 -5.64
C SER A 16 -24.54 -2.22 -4.71
N ASN A 17 -25.15 -3.24 -4.10
CA ASN A 17 -24.49 -4.12 -3.13
C ASN A 17 -23.24 -4.76 -3.73
N LEU A 18 -23.20 -4.92 -5.06
CA LEU A 18 -22.03 -5.38 -5.79
C LEU A 18 -20.85 -4.39 -5.74
N GLY A 19 -21.10 -3.08 -5.91
CA GLY A 19 -20.05 -2.06 -5.87
C GLY A 19 -19.35 -2.01 -4.51
N TRP A 20 -20.12 -2.05 -3.43
CA TRP A 20 -19.57 -2.06 -2.07
C TRP A 20 -18.82 -3.35 -1.74
N LYS A 21 -19.29 -4.50 -2.24
CA LYS A 21 -18.58 -5.77 -2.12
C LYS A 21 -17.24 -5.73 -2.85
N LEU A 22 -17.22 -5.27 -4.09
CA LEU A 22 -15.99 -5.14 -4.88
C LEU A 22 -14.99 -4.18 -4.21
N LEU A 23 -15.46 -3.01 -3.76
CA LEU A 23 -14.61 -2.07 -3.04
C LEU A 23 -14.01 -2.68 -1.76
N SER A 24 -14.79 -3.47 -1.03
CA SER A 24 -14.32 -4.17 0.18
C SER A 24 -13.26 -5.21 -0.15
N VAL A 25 -13.45 -6.01 -1.20
CA VAL A 25 -12.46 -7.01 -1.65
C VAL A 25 -11.18 -6.34 -2.12
N THR A 26 -11.28 -5.30 -2.96
CA THR A 26 -10.11 -4.55 -3.44
C THR A 26 -9.33 -3.92 -2.30
N ARG A 27 -10.03 -3.34 -1.32
CA ARG A 27 -9.42 -2.78 -0.11
C ARG A 27 -8.58 -3.82 0.63
N ILE A 28 -9.17 -4.99 0.90
CA ILE A 28 -8.49 -6.08 1.62
C ILE A 28 -7.32 -6.61 0.78
N ALA A 29 -7.49 -6.78 -0.53
CA ALA A 29 -6.44 -7.23 -1.43
C ALA A 29 -5.24 -6.28 -1.45
N LEU A 30 -5.48 -4.96 -1.53
CA LEU A 30 -4.43 -3.95 -1.46
C LEU A 30 -3.73 -3.97 -0.10
N GLY A 31 -4.47 -4.02 1.01
CA GLY A 31 -3.90 -4.10 2.35
C GLY A 31 -3.02 -5.35 2.53
N PHE A 32 -3.50 -6.50 2.06
CA PHE A 32 -2.75 -7.74 2.06
C PHE A 32 -1.47 -7.64 1.21
N TYR A 33 -1.53 -7.00 0.04
CA TYR A 33 -0.37 -6.81 -0.83
C TYR A 33 0.75 -6.00 -0.14
N PHE A 34 0.41 -4.91 0.54
CA PHE A 34 1.38 -4.11 1.31
C PHE A 34 1.93 -4.87 2.52
N LEU A 35 1.07 -5.59 3.25
CA LEU A 35 1.50 -6.39 4.38
C LEU A 35 2.43 -7.53 3.94
N TRP A 36 2.11 -8.17 2.82
CA TRP A 36 2.96 -9.19 2.21
C TRP A 36 4.32 -8.61 1.81
N ALA A 37 4.35 -7.43 1.19
CA ALA A 37 5.60 -6.76 0.83
C ALA A 37 6.47 -6.46 2.06
N PHE A 38 5.86 -6.07 3.18
CA PHE A 38 6.55 -5.93 4.47
C PHE A 38 7.14 -7.26 4.95
N LEU A 39 6.35 -8.34 4.95
CA LEU A 39 6.80 -9.67 5.38
C LEU A 39 7.93 -10.22 4.49
N ASP A 40 7.77 -10.12 3.17
CA ASP A 40 8.79 -10.57 2.21
C ASP A 40 10.10 -9.80 2.41
N LYS A 41 10.06 -8.47 2.57
CA LYS A 41 11.27 -7.68 2.80
C LYS A 41 11.88 -7.90 4.19
N THR A 42 11.06 -8.16 5.20
CA THR A 42 11.53 -8.40 6.57
C THR A 42 12.25 -9.74 6.69
N PHE A 43 11.67 -10.81 6.12
CA PHE A 43 12.17 -12.17 6.28
C PHE A 43 12.97 -12.69 5.08
N GLY A 44 12.83 -12.07 3.90
CA GLY A 44 13.44 -12.51 2.64
C GLY A 44 12.84 -13.82 2.16
N LEU A 45 11.52 -13.84 1.91
CA LEU A 45 10.78 -15.05 1.53
C LEU A 45 11.01 -15.48 0.06
N GLY A 46 11.81 -14.73 -0.69
CA GLY A 46 12.23 -15.08 -2.04
C GLY A 46 11.24 -14.71 -3.14
N TYR A 47 10.19 -13.92 -2.84
CA TYR A 47 9.27 -13.45 -3.88
C TYR A 47 9.86 -12.24 -4.62
N ALA A 48 10.16 -11.17 -3.88
CA ALA A 48 10.88 -10.01 -4.41
C ALA A 48 12.23 -9.81 -3.71
N THR A 49 12.37 -10.32 -2.49
CA THR A 49 13.57 -10.14 -1.66
C THR A 49 14.26 -11.50 -1.45
N PRO A 50 15.48 -11.71 -1.96
CA PRO A 50 16.28 -12.88 -1.63
C PRO A 50 16.51 -12.97 -0.12
N ALA A 51 16.65 -14.19 0.41
CA ALA A 51 16.86 -14.41 1.84
C ALA A 51 18.07 -13.63 2.39
N GLU A 52 19.13 -13.49 1.59
CA GLU A 52 20.36 -12.77 1.90
C GLU A 52 20.16 -11.26 2.05
N SER A 53 19.17 -10.69 1.36
CA SER A 53 18.81 -9.26 1.40
C SER A 53 17.69 -8.95 2.38
N ALA A 54 17.30 -9.91 3.23
CA ALA A 54 16.29 -9.71 4.25
C ALA A 54 16.69 -8.61 5.23
N TRP A 55 15.72 -7.80 5.65
CA TRP A 55 15.97 -6.71 6.60
C TRP A 55 16.52 -7.22 7.94
N ILE A 56 16.01 -8.36 8.43
CA ILE A 56 16.51 -8.99 9.66
C ILE A 56 17.97 -9.49 9.55
N ARG A 57 18.49 -9.65 8.32
CA ARG A 57 19.88 -10.05 8.04
C ARG A 57 20.79 -8.86 7.74
N GLY A 58 20.30 -7.63 7.92
CA GLY A 58 21.04 -6.41 7.65
C GLY A 58 20.94 -5.91 6.19
N GLY A 59 20.07 -6.51 5.37
CA GLY A 59 19.74 -5.96 4.06
C GLY A 59 18.96 -4.65 4.19
N SER A 60 19.18 -3.72 3.25
CA SER A 60 18.46 -2.45 3.21
C SER A 60 17.31 -2.50 2.19
N PRO A 61 16.04 -2.44 2.64
CA PRO A 61 14.88 -2.42 1.76
C PRO A 61 14.87 -1.23 0.81
N THR A 62 15.35 -0.07 1.26
CA THR A 62 15.33 1.16 0.45
C THR A 62 16.42 1.17 -0.60
N THR A 63 17.57 0.51 -0.35
CA THR A 63 18.63 0.40 -1.37
C THR A 63 18.17 -0.46 -2.54
N GLY A 64 17.40 -1.53 -2.30
CA GLY A 64 16.81 -2.33 -3.38
C GLY A 64 15.71 -1.59 -4.15
N PHE A 65 14.87 -0.81 -3.46
CA PHE A 65 13.74 -0.10 -4.08
C PHE A 65 14.15 1.20 -4.79
N LEU A 66 15.01 2.00 -4.17
CA LEU A 66 15.51 3.27 -4.72
C LEU A 66 16.72 3.05 -5.63
N GLY A 67 17.59 2.08 -5.35
CA GLY A 67 18.75 1.78 -6.18
C GLY A 67 18.37 1.42 -7.62
N GLY A 68 17.32 0.63 -7.82
CA GLY A 68 16.77 0.36 -9.16
C GLY A 68 16.22 1.60 -9.88
N SER A 69 15.93 2.69 -9.15
CA SER A 69 15.48 3.97 -9.72
C SER A 69 16.64 4.90 -10.13
N ILE A 70 17.87 4.60 -9.70
CA ILE A 70 19.09 5.37 -9.99
C ILE A 70 19.75 4.90 -11.29
N GLU A 71 19.64 3.62 -11.64
CA GLU A 71 20.29 3.02 -12.82
C GLU A 71 19.83 3.60 -14.18
N GLY A 72 18.73 4.37 -14.22
CA GLY A 72 18.15 4.92 -15.44
C GLY A 72 18.56 6.36 -15.82
N GLY A 73 19.55 6.97 -15.15
CA GLY A 73 19.94 8.37 -15.44
C GLY A 73 18.92 9.40 -14.93
N SER A 74 18.25 9.09 -13.82
CA SER A 74 17.25 9.97 -13.19
C SER A 74 17.88 11.29 -12.72
N PRO A 75 17.29 12.47 -13.05
CA PRO A 75 17.81 13.79 -12.64
C PRO A 75 17.80 14.03 -11.12
N PHE A 76 17.22 13.11 -10.35
CA PHE A 76 17.16 13.14 -8.88
C PHE A 76 18.10 12.14 -8.20
N ALA A 77 19.07 11.57 -8.92
CA ALA A 77 20.02 10.60 -8.36
C ALA A 77 20.69 11.10 -7.06
N GLY A 78 21.12 12.36 -7.00
CA GLY A 78 21.72 12.93 -5.79
C GLY A 78 20.77 13.03 -4.59
N LEU A 79 19.46 13.20 -4.81
CA LEU A 79 18.47 13.15 -3.73
C LEU A 79 18.32 11.72 -3.20
N TRP A 80 18.32 10.73 -4.09
CA TRP A 80 18.25 9.32 -3.70
C TRP A 80 19.51 8.89 -2.97
N GLU A 81 20.70 9.30 -3.40
CA GLU A 81 21.96 9.07 -2.68
C GLU A 81 21.96 9.72 -1.30
N PHE A 82 21.47 10.96 -1.17
CA PHE A 82 21.31 11.61 0.13
C PHE A 82 20.37 10.82 1.06
N LEU A 83 19.23 10.35 0.56
CA LEU A 83 18.29 9.54 1.32
C LEU A 83 18.88 8.17 1.69
N LEU A 84 19.62 7.53 0.79
CA LEU A 84 20.36 6.31 1.08
C LEU A 84 21.47 6.54 2.14
N GLY A 85 22.03 7.75 2.22
CA GLY A 85 22.97 8.14 3.27
C GLY A 85 22.34 8.32 4.66
N LEU A 86 21.01 8.46 4.76
CA LEU A 86 20.27 8.55 6.04
C LEU A 86 19.86 7.17 6.60
N ASN A 87 20.38 6.08 6.03
CA ASN A 87 20.17 4.72 6.52
C ASN A 87 20.77 4.58 7.95
N PRO A 88 20.06 4.00 8.95
CA PRO A 88 18.87 3.14 8.86
C PRO A 88 17.50 3.83 9.04
N LEU A 89 17.45 5.16 9.21
CA LEU A 89 16.19 5.84 9.47
C LEU A 89 15.20 5.69 8.31
N VAL A 90 15.70 5.78 7.07
CA VAL A 90 14.86 5.67 5.87
C VAL A 90 14.30 4.26 5.70
N ASP A 91 15.08 3.23 6.05
CA ASP A 91 14.61 1.84 6.05
C ASP A 91 13.49 1.61 7.04
N ILE A 92 13.65 2.13 8.26
CA ILE A 92 12.63 2.04 9.31
C ILE A 92 11.36 2.77 8.86
N LEU A 93 11.48 3.99 8.31
CA LEU A 93 10.33 4.78 7.86
C LEU A 93 9.61 4.11 6.69
N PHE A 94 10.37 3.54 5.75
CA PHE A 94 9.83 2.79 4.62
C PHE A 94 9.06 1.54 5.10
N MET A 95 9.64 0.77 6.01
CA MET A 95 9.00 -0.41 6.60
C MET A 95 7.78 -0.05 7.43
N ALA A 96 7.86 1.02 8.23
CA ALA A 96 6.73 1.54 9.00
C ALA A 96 5.59 2.02 8.09
N GLY A 97 5.91 2.62 6.94
CA GLY A 97 4.93 3.00 5.92
C GLY A 97 4.22 1.80 5.30
N LEU A 98 4.96 0.76 4.91
CA LEU A 98 4.38 -0.49 4.37
C LEU A 98 3.48 -1.19 5.38
N LEU A 99 3.94 -1.32 6.63
CA LEU A 99 3.17 -1.93 7.71
C LEU A 99 1.94 -1.08 8.04
N GLY A 100 2.11 0.24 8.18
CA GLY A 100 1.05 1.17 8.54
C GLY A 100 -0.08 1.21 7.51
N ILE A 101 0.26 1.34 6.22
CA ILE A 101 -0.74 1.36 5.14
C ILE A 101 -1.40 -0.02 5.01
N GLY A 102 -0.63 -1.11 5.06
CA GLY A 102 -1.17 -2.47 5.01
C GLY A 102 -2.19 -2.73 6.11
N VAL A 103 -1.86 -2.37 7.35
CA VAL A 103 -2.75 -2.52 8.52
C VAL A 103 -3.96 -1.58 8.42
N ALA A 104 -3.79 -0.31 8.02
CA ALA A 104 -4.90 0.63 7.89
C ALA A 104 -5.93 0.17 6.83
N LEU A 105 -5.44 -0.33 5.68
CA LEU A 105 -6.29 -0.87 4.63
C LEU A 105 -7.01 -2.14 5.09
N LEU A 106 -6.32 -3.07 5.76
CA LEU A 106 -6.94 -4.29 6.29
C LEU A 106 -7.98 -4.01 7.37
N LEU A 107 -7.69 -3.07 8.29
CA LEU A 107 -8.54 -2.81 9.46
C LEU A 107 -9.76 -1.95 9.16
N GLY A 108 -9.93 -1.40 7.96
CA GLY A 108 -11.07 -0.51 7.76
C GLY A 108 -10.79 0.96 8.12
N ILE A 109 -9.58 1.30 8.59
CA ILE A 109 -9.24 2.64 9.05
C ILE A 109 -8.89 3.53 7.86
N GLY A 110 -9.84 4.36 7.43
CA GLY A 110 -9.72 5.27 6.29
C GLY A 110 -11.06 5.63 5.70
#